data_AF-B6AZL0-F1
#
_entry.id   AF-B6AZL0-F1
#
_cell.length_a   1.000
_cell.length_b   1.000
_cell.length_c   1.000
_cell.angle_alpha   90.00
_cell.angle_beta   90.00
_cell.angle_gamma   90.00
#
_symmetry.space_group_name_H-M   'P 1'
#
loop_
_entity.id
_entity.type
_entity.pdbx_description
1 polymer ?
#
loop_
_entity_poly.entity_id
_entity_poly.type
_entity_poly.pdbx_seq_one_letter_code
_entity_poly.pdbx_strand_id
1 'polypeptide(L)'
;MKGPTEMRDTNHHSSLEPIEGRADQRSPLASFKDDESGSLVIFAVFMVLMILTIGGIGVDLMRSERDRTVLQHTLDRAILSAADLDQTQTPQAVVDDYFETAGLESFLSNVTVDQGINYKTVGAEAQSITTTAFMKMAGVDTLNATAAGVAEERIANVEISMVLDISGSMGIGSKMTQLRSAATSFVNTVLSPENEDLVSVSLVPYSQHVNAGPKIYNELNTNHRHNYSHCVEMADSAYSETELDLSVTYDQMQHFQWNYSGANQLTDTICPRYSYERITAFSQDASALNAQIAQLQPRAGTQIFMGMKWAAAMLDPAFNPVVNALVTSNDIDSVFDNRPAAFDDTETLKTVVLMTDGKNSSSMRIKSWAYDSSSDYYHWSRYNLWYYLRRNVNRHYHSRYYWFTHDAAQGDALLDDICNASKDAGIVIWSIGFEVDDHGADVMANCASSPSHFFRVEGIEISEAFDAIARQINQLRLTQ
;
A
#
# COMPACT_ATOMS: atom_id res chain seq x y z
N MET A 1 76.25 21.17 -72.28
CA MET A 1 75.43 21.13 -71.04
C MET A 1 75.42 22.55 -70.48
N LYS A 2 74.32 23.30 -70.75
CA LYS A 2 73.26 23.69 -69.80
C LYS A 2 73.82 24.63 -68.71
N GLY A 3 73.53 25.93 -68.63
CA GLY A 3 72.30 26.70 -68.88
C GLY A 3 72.05 27.56 -67.60
N PRO A 4 71.47 28.77 -67.67
CA PRO A 4 72.27 30.00 -67.79
C PRO A 4 71.88 31.18 -66.85
N THR A 5 72.72 32.24 -66.87
CA THR A 5 72.41 33.72 -66.92
C THR A 5 71.68 34.41 -65.75
N GLU A 6 71.93 35.67 -65.32
CA GLU A 6 72.77 36.80 -65.77
C GLU A 6 72.73 37.98 -64.75
N MET A 7 73.86 38.72 -64.62
CA MET A 7 74.03 40.21 -64.69
C MET A 7 73.07 41.20 -63.96
N ARG A 8 73.43 42.39 -63.44
CA ARG A 8 74.64 43.24 -63.50
C ARG A 8 74.48 44.51 -62.61
N ASP A 9 75.63 45.09 -62.22
CA ASP A 9 76.03 46.52 -62.19
C ASP A 9 75.25 47.57 -61.35
N THR A 10 75.86 48.15 -60.30
CA THR A 10 76.71 49.37 -60.22
C THR A 10 75.98 50.72 -60.39
N ASN A 11 76.04 51.59 -59.36
CA ASN A 11 76.79 52.86 -59.44
C ASN A 11 76.66 53.75 -58.19
N HIS A 12 77.78 54.42 -57.92
CA HIS A 12 78.02 55.43 -56.90
C HIS A 12 78.06 56.82 -57.58
N HIS A 13 78.15 57.90 -56.79
CA HIS A 13 78.27 59.34 -57.17
C HIS A 13 76.97 60.09 -57.50
N SER A 14 76.76 61.36 -57.15
CA SER A 14 77.51 62.38 -56.40
C SER A 14 76.58 63.59 -56.16
N SER A 15 76.73 64.29 -55.04
CA SER A 15 77.14 65.72 -54.97
C SER A 15 76.08 66.82 -55.18
N LEU A 16 75.96 67.67 -54.14
CA LEU A 16 75.88 69.15 -54.15
C LEU A 16 74.60 69.78 -54.76
N GLU A 17 73.94 70.81 -54.22
CA GLU A 17 73.99 71.62 -52.99
C GLU A 17 72.71 72.54 -53.04
N PRO A 18 72.49 73.59 -52.22
CA PRO A 18 71.25 73.83 -51.48
C PRO A 18 70.39 75.02 -52.01
N ILE A 19 69.28 75.34 -51.35
CA ILE A 19 68.99 76.63 -50.68
C ILE A 19 67.47 76.88 -50.47
N GLU A 20 67.16 77.18 -49.21
CA GLU A 20 66.07 77.98 -48.62
C GLU A 20 64.60 77.68 -48.88
N GLY A 21 63.87 77.55 -47.76
CA GLY A 21 62.73 78.45 -47.56
C GLY A 21 61.55 77.90 -46.77
N ARG A 22 61.49 78.32 -45.50
CA ARG A 22 60.28 78.55 -44.67
C ARG A 22 59.51 77.35 -44.10
N ALA A 23 59.73 77.18 -42.80
CA ALA A 23 58.73 77.23 -41.73
C ALA A 23 57.38 76.53 -41.98
N ASP A 24 57.19 75.40 -41.29
CA ASP A 24 55.94 75.21 -40.56
C ASP A 24 56.23 74.42 -39.27
N GLN A 25 56.32 75.13 -38.14
CA GLN A 25 56.31 74.53 -36.82
C GLN A 25 54.90 73.95 -36.59
N ARG A 26 54.69 72.70 -36.98
CA ARG A 26 53.51 71.95 -36.53
C ARG A 26 53.73 71.51 -35.09
N SER A 27 52.92 72.08 -34.21
CA SER A 27 52.83 71.77 -32.78
C SER A 27 52.73 70.25 -32.55
N PRO A 28 53.53 69.68 -31.62
CA PRO A 28 53.47 68.24 -31.27
C PRO A 28 52.14 67.82 -30.61
N LEU A 29 51.23 68.77 -30.36
CA LEU A 29 49.89 68.50 -29.81
C LEU A 29 48.85 68.12 -30.88
N ALA A 30 49.10 68.41 -32.16
CA ALA A 30 48.14 68.09 -33.23
C ALA A 30 48.21 66.62 -33.67
N SER A 31 49.37 65.94 -33.55
CA SER A 31 49.49 64.51 -33.90
C SER A 31 48.88 63.57 -32.85
N PHE A 32 48.53 64.07 -31.68
CA PHE A 32 47.91 63.25 -30.61
C PHE A 32 46.39 63.13 -30.77
N LYS A 33 45.78 63.98 -31.61
CA LYS A 33 44.32 63.99 -31.83
C LYS A 33 43.86 62.97 -32.88
N ASP A 34 44.75 62.59 -33.79
CA ASP A 34 44.47 61.68 -34.92
C ASP A 34 45.17 60.31 -34.78
N ASP A 35 45.71 59.98 -33.59
CA ASP A 35 46.42 58.71 -33.35
C ASP A 35 45.43 57.60 -32.92
N GLU A 36 44.98 56.79 -33.89
CA GLU A 36 44.04 55.67 -33.67
C GLU A 36 44.68 54.45 -32.98
N SER A 37 46.00 54.47 -32.72
CA SER A 37 46.78 53.38 -32.11
C SER A 37 46.31 52.98 -30.70
N GLY A 38 45.57 53.84 -30.00
CA GLY A 38 45.03 53.59 -28.66
C GLY A 38 43.62 52.99 -28.63
N SER A 39 42.88 53.00 -29.75
CA SER A 39 41.48 52.53 -29.80
C SER A 39 41.35 51.02 -29.53
N LEU A 40 42.30 50.22 -30.06
CA LEU A 40 42.40 48.79 -29.81
C LEU A 40 42.79 48.48 -28.36
N VAL A 41 43.53 49.36 -27.68
CA VAL A 41 43.88 49.21 -26.26
C VAL A 41 42.65 49.41 -25.38
N ILE A 42 41.83 50.42 -25.67
CA ILE A 42 40.56 50.65 -24.96
C ILE A 42 39.61 49.46 -25.15
N PHE A 43 39.49 48.95 -26.38
CA PHE A 43 38.66 47.78 -26.68
C PHE A 43 39.18 46.50 -26.00
N ALA A 44 40.49 46.26 -26.01
CA ALA A 44 41.11 45.11 -25.35
C ALA A 44 40.94 45.17 -23.82
N VAL A 45 41.12 46.34 -23.20
CA VAL A 45 40.87 46.54 -21.77
C VAL A 45 39.39 46.30 -21.45
N PHE A 46 38.48 46.78 -22.28
CA PHE A 46 37.04 46.57 -22.11
C PHE A 46 36.65 45.10 -22.24
N MET A 47 37.24 44.35 -23.18
CA MET A 47 37.06 42.89 -23.29
C MET A 47 37.60 42.14 -22.08
N VAL A 48 38.80 42.47 -21.59
CA VAL A 48 39.38 41.85 -20.40
C VAL A 48 38.50 42.12 -19.18
N LEU A 49 38.02 43.35 -19.01
CA LEU A 49 37.07 43.70 -17.95
C LEU A 49 35.78 42.89 -18.06
N MET A 50 35.18 42.76 -19.26
CA MET A 50 33.98 41.95 -19.44
C MET A 50 34.20 40.47 -19.11
N ILE A 51 35.32 39.87 -19.51
CA ILE A 51 35.66 38.48 -19.18
C ILE A 51 35.82 38.31 -17.67
N LEU A 52 36.48 39.25 -16.99
CA LEU A 52 36.64 39.23 -15.53
C LEU A 52 35.29 39.40 -14.81
N THR A 53 34.40 40.26 -15.31
CA THR A 53 33.05 40.43 -14.74
C THR A 53 32.23 39.16 -14.92
N ILE A 54 32.19 38.57 -16.12
CA ILE A 54 31.43 37.34 -16.39
C ILE A 54 32.00 36.16 -15.59
N GLY A 55 33.33 36.02 -15.54
CA GLY A 55 33.98 35.00 -14.70
C GLY A 55 33.70 35.22 -13.22
N GLY A 56 33.73 36.47 -12.75
CA GLY A 56 33.40 36.85 -11.39
C GLY A 56 31.96 36.54 -11.00
N ILE A 57 31.00 36.81 -11.88
CA ILE A 57 29.58 36.42 -11.71
C ILE A 57 29.49 34.89 -11.58
N GLY A 58 30.23 34.15 -12.40
CA GLY A 58 30.31 32.69 -12.30
C GLY A 58 30.79 32.21 -10.93
N VAL A 59 31.81 32.87 -10.35
CA VAL A 59 32.32 32.54 -9.00
C VAL A 59 31.29 32.87 -7.91
N ASP A 60 30.66 34.04 -7.97
CA ASP A 60 29.61 34.43 -7.01
C ASP A 60 28.43 33.45 -7.04
N LEU A 61 28.02 33.04 -8.24
CA LEU A 61 26.93 32.09 -8.44
C LEU A 61 27.34 30.68 -7.98
N MET A 62 28.55 30.21 -8.30
CA MET A 62 29.07 28.93 -7.79
C MET A 62 29.12 28.88 -6.26
N ARG A 63 29.48 29.99 -5.62
CA ARG A 63 29.49 30.10 -4.16
C ARG A 63 28.08 30.05 -3.59
N SER A 64 27.16 30.83 -4.15
CA SER A 64 25.76 30.85 -3.71
C SER A 64 25.08 29.49 -3.88
N GLU A 65 25.30 28.80 -5.00
CA GLU A 65 24.75 27.46 -5.24
C GLU A 65 25.39 26.39 -4.35
N ARG A 66 26.69 26.52 -4.03
CA ARG A 66 27.34 25.67 -3.03
C ARG A 66 26.69 25.84 -1.66
N ASP A 67 26.54 27.09 -1.21
CA ASP A 67 25.97 27.39 0.10
C ASP A 67 24.51 26.88 0.19
N ARG A 68 23.72 27.10 -0.87
CA ARG A 68 22.36 26.55 -0.99
C ARG A 68 22.32 25.03 -0.88
N THR A 69 23.20 24.34 -1.60
CA THR A 69 23.24 22.86 -1.61
C THR A 69 23.61 22.30 -0.24
N VAL A 70 24.61 22.91 0.42
CA VAL A 70 25.01 22.52 1.78
C VAL A 70 23.87 22.76 2.77
N LEU A 71 23.17 23.89 2.66
CA LEU A 71 22.04 24.21 3.53
C LEU A 71 20.90 23.19 3.37
N GLN A 72 20.50 22.88 2.13
CA GLN A 72 19.45 21.90 1.85
C GLN A 72 19.84 20.50 2.34
N HIS A 73 21.07 20.05 2.08
CA HIS A 73 21.51 18.71 2.49
C HIS A 73 21.60 18.56 4.01
N THR A 74 21.99 19.61 4.74
CA THR A 74 21.93 19.62 6.21
C THR A 74 20.49 19.58 6.70
N LEU A 75 19.61 20.39 6.08
CA LEU A 75 18.19 20.44 6.41
C LEU A 75 17.52 19.08 6.23
N ASP A 76 17.70 18.42 5.08
CA ASP A 76 17.09 17.13 4.78
C ASP A 76 17.50 16.05 5.80
N ARG A 77 18.79 16.01 6.16
CA ARG A 77 19.30 15.08 7.18
C ARG A 77 18.75 15.36 8.57
N ALA A 78 18.64 16.65 8.91
CA ALA A 78 18.13 17.09 10.20
C ALA A 78 16.66 16.71 10.35
N ILE A 79 15.80 17.04 9.37
CA ILE A 79 14.37 16.73 9.43
C ILE A 79 14.10 15.22 9.39
N LEU A 80 14.83 14.43 8.59
CA LEU A 80 14.69 12.97 8.57
C LEU A 80 15.06 12.35 9.93
N SER A 81 16.17 12.78 10.52
CA SER A 81 16.60 12.28 11.84
C SER A 81 15.71 12.77 12.99
N ALA A 82 15.04 13.92 12.81
CA ALA A 82 14.13 14.49 13.79
C ALA A 82 12.73 13.89 13.70
N ALA A 83 12.29 13.49 12.50
CA ALA A 83 11.03 12.78 12.25
C ALA A 83 11.07 11.33 12.72
N ASP A 84 12.26 10.77 12.95
CA ASP A 84 12.46 9.42 13.49
C ASP A 84 11.66 9.18 14.80
N LEU A 85 10.77 8.19 14.85
CA LEU A 85 9.93 7.85 16.00
C LEU A 85 10.71 7.25 17.17
N ASP A 86 11.82 6.56 16.91
CA ASP A 86 12.73 6.03 17.94
C ASP A 86 13.62 7.13 18.56
N GLN A 87 13.59 8.34 17.99
CA GLN A 87 14.32 9.49 18.51
C GLN A 87 13.81 9.92 19.89
N THR A 88 14.69 9.81 20.89
CA THR A 88 14.41 10.19 22.28
C THR A 88 14.48 11.69 22.55
N GLN A 89 15.19 12.45 21.71
CA GLN A 89 15.27 13.91 21.82
C GLN A 89 14.07 14.61 21.17
N THR A 90 13.80 15.85 21.56
CA THR A 90 12.75 16.63 20.90
C THR A 90 13.16 16.95 19.45
N PRO A 91 12.21 16.99 18.49
CA PRO A 91 12.56 17.22 17.09
C PRO A 91 13.28 18.55 16.87
N GLN A 92 12.89 19.59 17.60
CA GLN A 92 13.57 20.88 17.64
C GLN A 92 15.05 20.73 18.00
N ALA A 93 15.35 20.01 19.09
CA ALA A 93 16.71 19.85 19.57
C ALA A 93 17.59 19.07 18.59
N VAL A 94 17.01 18.07 17.88
CA VAL A 94 17.73 17.33 16.85
C VAL A 94 18.04 18.23 15.65
N VAL A 95 17.07 19.02 15.18
CA VAL A 95 17.33 19.95 14.07
C VAL A 95 18.39 20.98 14.45
N ASP A 96 18.30 21.55 15.65
CA ASP A 96 19.27 22.52 16.17
C ASP A 96 20.68 21.90 16.26
N ASP A 97 20.82 20.66 16.78
CA ASP A 97 22.11 19.95 16.89
C ASP A 97 22.78 19.67 15.53
N TYR A 98 22.00 19.31 14.51
CA TYR A 98 22.51 19.13 13.15
C TYR A 98 23.01 20.45 12.55
N PHE A 99 22.28 21.54 12.75
CA PHE A 99 22.68 22.87 12.27
C PHE A 99 23.86 23.44 13.05
N GLU A 100 23.95 23.21 14.36
CA GLU A 100 25.10 23.57 15.19
C GLU A 100 26.36 22.81 14.75
N THR A 101 26.26 21.48 14.58
CA THR A 101 27.37 20.64 14.12
C THR A 101 27.86 21.02 12.73
N ALA A 102 26.97 21.46 11.84
CA ALA A 102 27.31 21.94 10.51
C ALA A 102 27.85 23.39 10.51
N GLY A 103 27.78 24.12 11.62
CA GLY A 103 28.14 25.53 11.71
C GLY A 103 27.16 26.46 10.98
N LEU A 104 25.89 26.06 10.88
CA LEU A 104 24.83 26.73 10.12
C LEU A 104 23.71 27.29 11.01
N GLU A 105 23.84 27.26 12.34
CA GLU A 105 22.82 27.64 13.32
C GLU A 105 22.13 28.98 13.00
N SER A 106 22.91 30.00 12.60
CA SER A 106 22.42 31.34 12.27
C SER A 106 21.50 31.41 11.05
N PHE A 107 21.46 30.36 10.24
CA PHE A 107 20.65 30.28 9.01
C PHE A 107 19.32 29.58 9.26
N LEU A 108 19.15 28.84 10.37
CA LEU A 108 17.89 28.19 10.69
C LEU A 108 16.83 29.25 11.05
N SER A 109 15.71 29.24 10.32
CA SER A 109 14.67 30.28 10.43
C SER A 109 13.46 29.81 11.21
N ASN A 110 12.98 28.59 10.93
CA ASN A 110 11.81 28.03 11.59
C ASN A 110 11.86 26.50 11.60
N VAL A 111 11.27 25.89 12.61
CA VAL A 111 11.04 24.44 12.70
C VAL A 111 9.59 24.23 13.15
N THR A 112 8.86 23.40 12.41
CA THR A 112 7.47 23.05 12.69
C THR A 112 7.42 21.58 13.05
N VAL A 113 6.77 21.26 14.17
CA VAL A 113 6.60 19.88 14.63
C VAL A 113 5.11 19.61 14.77
N ASP A 114 4.64 18.57 14.10
CA ASP A 114 3.34 17.98 14.31
C ASP A 114 3.54 16.50 14.68
N GLN A 115 3.03 16.06 15.82
CA GLN A 115 3.30 14.72 16.33
C GLN A 115 2.09 14.12 17.05
N GLY A 116 1.84 12.85 16.76
CA GLY A 116 0.86 12.00 17.42
C GLY A 116 1.53 10.86 18.19
N ILE A 117 0.73 9.88 18.60
CA ILE A 117 1.25 8.65 19.25
C ILE A 117 2.04 7.81 18.24
N ASN A 118 1.56 7.77 17.00
CA ASN A 118 2.05 6.87 15.96
C ASN A 118 2.70 7.59 14.77
N TYR A 119 2.86 8.92 14.82
CA TYR A 119 3.49 9.66 13.73
C TYR A 119 4.21 10.90 14.24
N LYS A 120 5.17 11.36 13.43
CA LYS A 120 5.94 12.56 13.69
C LYS A 120 6.32 13.22 12.37
N THR A 121 5.79 14.42 12.15
CA THR A 121 6.07 15.28 11.00
C THR A 121 6.92 16.46 11.44
N VAL A 122 8.08 16.62 10.81
CA VAL A 122 9.04 17.69 11.11
C VAL A 122 9.33 18.47 9.85
N GLY A 123 8.97 19.75 9.87
CA GLY A 123 9.32 20.73 8.86
C GLY A 123 10.39 21.68 9.35
N ALA A 124 11.27 22.12 8.47
CA ALA A 124 12.24 23.16 8.76
C ALA A 124 12.41 24.11 7.58
N GLU A 125 12.76 25.36 7.87
CA GLU A 125 13.15 26.37 6.90
C GLU A 125 14.45 27.03 7.35
N ALA A 126 15.38 27.21 6.41
CA ALA A 126 16.64 27.89 6.61
C ALA A 126 16.93 28.85 5.45
N GLN A 127 17.57 29.98 5.75
CA GLN A 127 17.90 31.01 4.78
C GLN A 127 19.37 31.44 4.91
N SER A 128 20.09 31.42 3.78
CA SER A 128 21.46 31.94 3.68
C SER A 128 21.50 33.18 2.80
N ILE A 129 22.33 34.15 3.19
CA ILE A 129 22.57 35.39 2.44
C ILE A 129 24.07 35.43 2.10
N THR A 130 24.39 35.23 0.82
CA THR A 130 25.76 35.29 0.31
C THR A 130 26.04 36.67 -0.25
N THR A 131 26.99 37.40 0.33
CA THR A 131 27.48 38.67 -0.24
C THR A 131 28.28 38.42 -1.51
N THR A 132 27.97 39.16 -2.58
CA THR A 132 28.64 39.00 -3.86
C THR A 132 29.92 39.83 -3.92
N ALA A 133 30.98 39.29 -4.52
CA ALA A 133 32.25 39.99 -4.67
C ALA A 133 32.31 40.78 -5.99
N PHE A 134 31.75 40.22 -7.06
CA PHE A 134 31.82 40.75 -8.42
C PHE A 134 30.47 41.26 -8.91
N MET A 135 29.36 40.58 -8.60
CA MET A 135 28.01 41.01 -8.97
C MET A 135 27.61 42.34 -8.34
N LYS A 136 28.22 42.73 -7.20
CA LYS A 136 28.04 44.06 -6.62
C LYS A 136 28.44 45.20 -7.58
N MET A 137 29.40 44.96 -8.49
CA MET A 137 29.78 45.93 -9.52
C MET A 137 28.69 46.13 -10.58
N ALA A 138 27.79 45.17 -10.71
CA ALA A 138 26.58 45.23 -11.53
C ALA A 138 25.33 45.62 -10.73
N GLY A 139 25.47 45.99 -9.45
CA GLY A 139 24.38 46.46 -8.58
C GLY A 139 23.65 45.36 -7.80
N VAL A 140 24.15 44.12 -7.76
CA VAL A 140 23.56 43.03 -6.95
C VAL A 140 24.50 42.69 -5.79
N ASP A 141 24.23 43.23 -4.61
CA ASP A 141 25.13 43.11 -3.44
C ASP A 141 25.05 41.76 -2.72
N THR A 142 23.91 41.08 -2.79
CA THR A 142 23.67 39.80 -2.10
C THR A 142 22.84 38.84 -2.95
N LEU A 143 23.03 37.55 -2.71
CA LEU A 143 22.20 36.46 -3.22
C LEU A 143 21.59 35.72 -2.02
N ASN A 144 20.28 35.53 -2.05
CA ASN A 144 19.56 34.80 -1.00
C ASN A 144 19.26 33.39 -1.48
N ALA A 145 19.52 32.41 -0.63
CA ALA A 145 19.17 31.02 -0.84
C ALA A 145 18.27 30.56 0.31
N THR A 146 17.11 30.00 -0.02
CA THR A 146 16.19 29.38 0.94
C THR A 146 16.23 27.86 0.75
N ALA A 147 16.32 27.16 1.87
CA ALA A 147 16.14 25.71 1.97
C ALA A 147 14.92 25.45 2.85
N ALA A 148 14.03 24.56 2.39
CA ALA A 148 12.86 24.15 3.15
C ALA A 148 12.56 22.69 2.84
N GLY A 149 12.00 21.98 3.81
CA GLY A 149 11.66 20.57 3.68
C GLY A 149 10.79 20.10 4.83
N VAL A 150 10.08 19.00 4.60
CA VAL A 150 9.26 18.29 5.59
C VAL A 150 9.59 16.80 5.47
N ALA A 151 9.78 16.15 6.61
CA ALA A 151 9.88 14.69 6.74
C ALA A 151 8.79 14.20 7.69
N GLU A 152 8.26 13.01 7.45
CA GLU A 152 7.20 12.40 8.25
C GLU A 152 7.50 10.92 8.44
N GLU A 153 7.62 10.46 9.69
CA GLU A 153 7.56 9.03 9.97
C GLU A 153 6.22 8.68 10.62
N ARG A 154 5.61 7.57 10.18
CA ARG A 154 4.31 7.09 10.67
C ARG A 154 4.27 5.56 10.76
N ILE A 155 3.84 5.06 11.93
CA ILE A 155 3.50 3.65 12.16
C ILE A 155 1.97 3.51 12.05
N ALA A 156 1.48 3.04 10.90
CA ALA A 156 0.06 2.81 10.73
C ALA A 156 -0.45 1.65 11.61
N ASN A 157 -1.65 1.81 12.18
CA ASN A 157 -2.47 0.71 12.65
C ASN A 157 -2.82 -0.17 11.45
N VAL A 158 -2.93 -1.49 11.65
CA VAL A 158 -3.33 -2.40 10.56
C VAL A 158 -4.50 -3.26 11.00
N GLU A 159 -5.56 -3.23 10.20
CA GLU A 159 -6.72 -4.10 10.32
C GLU A 159 -6.69 -5.12 9.18
N ILE A 160 -6.50 -6.40 9.53
CA ILE A 160 -6.33 -7.48 8.57
C ILE A 160 -7.51 -8.44 8.65
N SER A 161 -8.18 -8.69 7.53
CA SER A 161 -9.13 -9.80 7.38
C SER A 161 -8.51 -10.90 6.51
N MET A 162 -8.18 -12.04 7.12
CA MET A 162 -7.67 -13.23 6.43
C MET A 162 -8.82 -14.15 6.03
N VAL A 163 -9.00 -14.35 4.72
CA VAL A 163 -10.08 -15.16 4.16
C VAL A 163 -9.52 -16.47 3.66
N LEU A 164 -9.82 -17.56 4.38
CA LEU A 164 -9.19 -18.86 4.17
C LEU A 164 -10.17 -19.85 3.57
N ASP A 165 -9.92 -20.25 2.32
CA ASP A 165 -10.68 -21.30 1.65
C ASP A 165 -10.43 -22.66 2.30
N ILE A 166 -11.47 -23.19 2.94
CA ILE A 166 -11.50 -24.55 3.46
C ILE A 166 -12.41 -25.44 2.64
N SER A 167 -12.63 -25.14 1.36
CA SER A 167 -13.47 -25.93 0.47
C SER A 167 -12.90 -27.33 0.17
N GLY A 168 -13.74 -28.23 -0.35
CA GLY A 168 -13.35 -29.61 -0.61
C GLY A 168 -12.21 -29.75 -1.63
N SER A 169 -12.09 -28.81 -2.58
CA SER A 169 -11.03 -28.81 -3.58
C SER A 169 -9.65 -28.51 -2.98
N MET A 170 -9.60 -27.81 -1.84
CA MET A 170 -8.37 -27.61 -1.05
C MET A 170 -7.85 -28.91 -0.40
N GLY A 171 -8.62 -30.00 -0.43
CA GLY A 171 -8.18 -31.33 0.00
C GLY A 171 -7.34 -32.08 -1.04
N ILE A 172 -7.20 -31.55 -2.26
CA ILE A 172 -6.43 -32.18 -3.34
C ILE A 172 -4.94 -31.87 -3.12
N GLY A 173 -4.09 -32.89 -3.26
CA GLY A 173 -2.63 -32.70 -3.19
C GLY A 173 -2.17 -32.17 -1.82
N SER A 174 -1.38 -31.10 -1.83
CA SER A 174 -0.83 -30.46 -0.63
C SER A 174 -1.52 -29.12 -0.27
N LYS A 175 -2.57 -28.71 -1.01
CA LYS A 175 -3.22 -27.39 -0.90
C LYS A 175 -3.55 -26.98 0.54
N MET A 176 -4.29 -27.79 1.29
CA MET A 176 -4.63 -27.50 2.69
C MET A 176 -3.42 -27.43 3.63
N THR A 177 -2.40 -28.27 3.43
CA THR A 177 -1.19 -28.22 4.27
C THR A 177 -0.41 -26.94 4.03
N GLN A 178 -0.34 -26.54 2.76
CA GLN A 178 0.32 -25.32 2.32
C GLN A 178 -0.40 -24.06 2.78
N LEU A 179 -1.73 -24.01 2.65
CA LEU A 179 -2.55 -22.92 3.21
C LEU A 179 -2.29 -22.75 4.71
N ARG A 180 -2.31 -23.85 5.47
CA ARG A 180 -2.06 -23.78 6.93
C ARG A 180 -0.66 -23.27 7.26
N SER A 181 0.35 -23.73 6.54
CA SER A 181 1.74 -23.27 6.71
C SER A 181 1.89 -21.78 6.40
N ALA A 182 1.34 -21.33 5.27
CA ALA A 182 1.41 -19.96 4.81
C ALA A 182 0.67 -19.01 5.76
N ALA A 183 -0.57 -19.34 6.12
CA ALA A 183 -1.37 -18.55 7.05
C ALA A 183 -0.69 -18.45 8.43
N THR A 184 -0.06 -19.54 8.92
CA THR A 184 0.71 -19.53 10.17
C THR A 184 1.94 -18.60 10.07
N SER A 185 2.69 -18.64 8.96
CA SER A 185 3.84 -17.75 8.75
C SER A 185 3.44 -16.28 8.76
N PHE A 186 2.35 -15.95 8.06
CA PHE A 186 1.82 -14.60 7.99
C PHE A 186 1.34 -14.10 9.35
N VAL A 187 0.55 -14.89 10.08
CA VAL A 187 0.10 -14.54 11.44
C VAL A 187 1.31 -14.23 12.34
N ASN A 188 2.34 -15.08 12.33
CA ASN A 188 3.55 -14.86 13.14
C ASN A 188 4.36 -13.62 12.72
N THR A 189 4.29 -13.23 11.45
CA THR A 189 5.04 -12.09 10.92
C THR A 189 4.32 -10.76 11.19
N VAL A 190 2.99 -10.74 11.13
CA VAL A 190 2.19 -9.52 11.35
C VAL A 190 1.83 -9.30 12.81
N LEU A 191 1.76 -10.35 13.63
CA LEU A 191 1.55 -10.30 15.08
C LEU A 191 2.86 -10.57 15.84
N SER A 192 3.93 -9.87 15.47
CA SER A 192 5.16 -9.85 16.25
C SER A 192 4.98 -9.01 17.52
N PRO A 193 5.84 -9.17 18.56
CA PRO A 193 5.77 -8.34 19.77
C PRO A 193 5.89 -6.83 19.51
N GLU A 194 6.56 -6.43 18.43
CA GLU A 194 6.69 -5.02 18.00
C GLU A 194 5.37 -4.44 17.45
N ASN A 195 4.38 -5.31 17.19
CA ASN A 195 3.11 -4.98 16.57
C ASN A 195 1.92 -5.14 17.53
N GLU A 196 2.20 -5.45 18.79
CA GLU A 196 1.19 -5.54 19.85
C GLU A 196 0.36 -4.25 19.88
N ASP A 197 -0.95 -4.39 20.04
CA ASP A 197 -1.98 -3.33 20.03
C ASP A 197 -2.15 -2.55 18.71
N LEU A 198 -1.21 -2.66 17.78
CA LEU A 198 -1.23 -1.95 16.49
C LEU A 198 -1.88 -2.79 15.37
N VAL A 199 -1.76 -4.12 15.43
CA VAL A 199 -2.27 -5.03 14.39
C VAL A 199 -3.37 -5.93 14.94
N SER A 200 -4.51 -5.95 14.25
CA SER A 200 -5.62 -6.86 14.56
C SER A 200 -5.90 -7.77 13.38
N VAL A 201 -5.99 -9.08 13.63
CA VAL A 201 -6.27 -10.08 12.59
C VAL A 201 -7.64 -10.73 12.82
N SER A 202 -8.51 -10.58 11.83
CA SER A 202 -9.78 -11.29 11.72
C SER A 202 -9.62 -12.51 10.81
N LEU A 203 -9.83 -13.71 11.34
CA LEU A 203 -9.73 -14.97 10.60
C LEU A 203 -11.13 -15.40 10.13
N VAL A 204 -11.31 -15.55 8.82
CA VAL A 204 -12.57 -15.90 8.16
C VAL A 204 -12.41 -17.19 7.34
N PRO A 205 -12.49 -18.38 7.97
CA PRO A 205 -12.56 -19.64 7.24
C PRO A 205 -13.90 -19.76 6.50
N TYR A 206 -13.87 -20.17 5.23
CA TYR A 206 -15.09 -20.32 4.44
C TYR A 206 -15.08 -21.57 3.55
N SER A 207 -16.28 -22.07 3.23
CA SER A 207 -16.47 -23.10 2.19
C SER A 207 -17.62 -22.68 1.27
N GLN A 208 -18.77 -23.36 1.32
CA GLN A 208 -20.00 -22.84 0.69
C GLN A 208 -20.68 -21.76 1.53
N HIS A 209 -20.24 -21.56 2.76
CA HIS A 209 -20.71 -20.51 3.64
C HIS A 209 -19.63 -20.17 4.66
N VAL A 210 -19.81 -19.06 5.36
CA VAL A 210 -19.01 -18.64 6.52
C VAL A 210 -19.81 -18.82 7.80
N ASN A 211 -19.19 -19.46 8.81
CA ASN A 211 -19.79 -19.63 10.13
C ASN A 211 -19.37 -18.47 11.04
N ALA A 212 -20.28 -17.55 11.34
CA ALA A 212 -19.99 -16.41 12.21
C ALA A 212 -19.68 -16.82 13.66
N GLY A 213 -20.06 -18.04 14.06
CA GLY A 213 -19.99 -18.48 15.44
C GLY A 213 -21.06 -17.80 16.31
N PRO A 214 -21.29 -18.30 17.54
CA PRO A 214 -22.40 -17.83 18.36
C PRO A 214 -22.19 -16.39 18.84
N LYS A 215 -20.93 -15.98 19.04
CA LYS A 215 -20.56 -14.66 19.55
C LYS A 215 -21.04 -13.55 18.61
N ILE A 216 -20.60 -13.59 17.35
CA ILE A 216 -21.03 -12.61 16.33
C ILE A 216 -22.51 -12.80 15.99
N TYR A 217 -22.97 -14.05 15.82
CA TYR A 217 -24.35 -14.34 15.40
C TYR A 217 -25.39 -13.79 16.38
N ASN A 218 -25.11 -13.81 17.69
CA ASN A 218 -26.04 -13.32 18.71
C ASN A 218 -26.20 -11.79 18.70
N GLU A 219 -25.24 -11.05 18.12
CA GLU A 219 -25.32 -9.60 17.96
C GLU A 219 -26.05 -9.18 16.67
N LEU A 220 -26.42 -10.15 15.82
CA LEU A 220 -27.17 -9.90 14.59
C LEU A 220 -28.67 -10.13 14.79
N ASN A 221 -29.48 -9.33 14.10
CA ASN A 221 -30.91 -9.58 14.01
C ASN A 221 -31.17 -10.78 13.07
N THR A 222 -31.55 -11.93 13.62
CA THR A 222 -31.71 -13.17 12.84
C THR A 222 -33.03 -13.88 13.07
N ASN A 223 -33.60 -14.45 12.00
CA ASN A 223 -34.63 -15.48 12.09
C ASN A 223 -33.99 -16.80 12.53
N HIS A 224 -33.73 -16.94 13.83
CA HIS A 224 -33.09 -18.12 14.40
C HIS A 224 -33.98 -19.37 14.25
N ARG A 225 -33.41 -20.42 13.64
CA ARG A 225 -34.05 -21.71 13.34
C ARG A 225 -33.47 -22.85 14.18
N HIS A 226 -32.15 -22.88 14.42
CA HIS A 226 -31.48 -23.99 15.11
C HIS A 226 -30.12 -23.63 15.73
N ASN A 227 -29.63 -24.51 16.63
CA ASN A 227 -28.34 -24.35 17.32
C ASN A 227 -27.17 -25.12 16.71
N TYR A 228 -27.31 -25.68 15.50
CA TYR A 228 -26.27 -26.55 14.91
C TYR A 228 -25.11 -25.80 14.24
N SER A 229 -25.38 -24.61 13.69
CA SER A 229 -24.41 -23.80 12.96
C SER A 229 -24.91 -22.35 12.81
N HIS A 230 -24.02 -21.38 12.59
CA HIS A 230 -24.33 -19.94 12.70
C HIS A 230 -23.95 -19.17 11.44
N CYS A 231 -24.52 -19.60 10.32
CA CYS A 231 -24.42 -18.94 9.02
C CYS A 231 -25.69 -18.12 8.77
N VAL A 232 -25.53 -16.96 8.11
CA VAL A 232 -26.62 -16.04 7.78
C VAL A 232 -26.73 -15.85 6.27
N GLU A 233 -27.94 -15.96 5.73
CA GLU A 233 -28.20 -15.69 4.31
C GLU A 233 -28.23 -14.19 4.05
N MET A 234 -27.56 -13.77 2.98
CA MET A 234 -27.55 -12.38 2.53
C MET A 234 -28.21 -12.29 1.14
N ALA A 235 -28.90 -11.19 0.87
CA ALA A 235 -29.41 -10.92 -0.47
C ALA A 235 -28.26 -10.60 -1.42
N ASP A 236 -28.42 -10.89 -2.71
CA ASP A 236 -27.40 -10.61 -3.74
C ASP A 236 -27.00 -9.12 -3.76
N SER A 237 -27.91 -8.20 -3.44
CA SER A 237 -27.63 -6.76 -3.34
C SER A 237 -26.66 -6.38 -2.22
N ALA A 238 -26.48 -7.24 -1.21
CA ALA A 238 -25.56 -6.98 -0.10
C ALA A 238 -24.08 -7.09 -0.50
N TYR A 239 -23.79 -7.68 -1.66
CA TYR A 239 -22.42 -7.82 -2.16
C TYR A 239 -21.93 -6.59 -2.92
N SER A 240 -22.80 -5.63 -3.24
CA SER A 240 -22.40 -4.33 -3.82
C SER A 240 -21.96 -3.30 -2.77
N GLU A 241 -21.97 -3.67 -1.48
CA GLU A 241 -21.64 -2.81 -0.35
C GLU A 241 -20.70 -3.56 0.60
N THR A 242 -19.78 -2.87 1.27
CA THR A 242 -18.91 -3.48 2.30
C THR A 242 -19.66 -3.74 3.60
N GLU A 243 -20.55 -2.82 4.00
CA GLU A 243 -21.31 -2.84 5.24
C GLU A 243 -22.18 -4.10 5.42
N LEU A 244 -22.17 -4.66 6.64
CA LEU A 244 -23.20 -5.60 7.08
C LEU A 244 -24.34 -4.82 7.77
N ASP A 245 -25.43 -4.58 7.05
CA ASP A 245 -26.58 -3.80 7.55
C ASP A 245 -27.21 -4.49 8.78
N LEU A 246 -27.00 -3.92 9.95
CA LEU A 246 -27.49 -4.45 11.23
C LEU A 246 -28.99 -4.16 11.46
N SER A 247 -29.63 -3.35 10.61
CA SER A 247 -31.06 -3.02 10.68
C SER A 247 -31.94 -4.10 10.04
N VAL A 248 -31.37 -4.93 9.17
CA VAL A 248 -32.08 -6.01 8.46
C VAL A 248 -32.12 -7.29 9.31
N THR A 249 -33.24 -8.01 9.22
CA THR A 249 -33.34 -9.37 9.77
C THR A 249 -32.78 -10.38 8.77
N TYR A 250 -31.68 -11.04 9.13
CA TYR A 250 -31.08 -12.10 8.32
C TYR A 250 -31.75 -13.46 8.56
N ASP A 251 -31.89 -14.27 7.52
CA ASP A 251 -32.32 -15.65 7.65
C ASP A 251 -31.15 -16.54 8.08
N GLN A 252 -31.35 -17.42 9.07
CA GLN A 252 -30.35 -18.44 9.37
C GLN A 252 -30.29 -19.48 8.25
N MET A 253 -29.09 -19.70 7.73
CA MET A 253 -28.83 -20.73 6.73
C MET A 253 -29.14 -22.12 7.30
N GLN A 254 -29.81 -22.92 6.49
CA GLN A 254 -30.23 -24.29 6.76
C GLN A 254 -29.03 -25.22 7.06
N HIS A 255 -29.12 -25.97 8.16
CA HIS A 255 -28.15 -26.99 8.52
C HIS A 255 -28.41 -28.33 7.81
N PHE A 256 -27.67 -28.62 6.73
CA PHE A 256 -27.69 -29.89 6.03
C PHE A 256 -26.41 -30.15 5.22
N GLN A 257 -26.29 -31.35 4.65
CA GLN A 257 -25.21 -31.75 3.76
C GLN A 257 -25.75 -32.34 2.45
N TRP A 258 -25.12 -31.99 1.32
CA TRP A 258 -25.44 -32.51 -0.02
C TRP A 258 -24.22 -32.81 -0.90
N ASN A 259 -23.05 -32.27 -0.57
CA ASN A 259 -21.82 -32.39 -1.35
C ASN A 259 -21.33 -33.84 -1.58
N TYR A 260 -21.88 -34.80 -0.83
CA TYR A 260 -21.59 -36.23 -0.95
C TYR A 260 -22.88 -37.03 -1.07
N SER A 261 -22.93 -37.99 -2.01
CA SER A 261 -24.15 -38.75 -2.32
C SER A 261 -24.18 -40.19 -1.79
N GLY A 262 -23.17 -40.59 -1.00
CA GLY A 262 -23.00 -41.97 -0.54
C GLY A 262 -23.74 -42.29 0.76
N ALA A 263 -22.97 -42.55 1.83
CA ALA A 263 -23.48 -42.87 3.16
C ALA A 263 -24.14 -41.66 3.85
N ASN A 264 -24.86 -41.93 4.95
CA ASN A 264 -25.47 -40.87 5.76
C ASN A 264 -24.40 -40.16 6.60
N GLN A 265 -23.67 -39.23 5.98
CA GLN A 265 -22.59 -38.46 6.60
C GLN A 265 -22.96 -36.98 6.66
N LEU A 266 -22.56 -36.33 7.77
CA LEU A 266 -22.84 -34.92 8.06
C LEU A 266 -21.58 -34.15 8.44
N THR A 267 -20.40 -34.61 8.06
CA THR A 267 -19.11 -33.98 8.43
C THR A 267 -18.83 -32.70 7.65
N ASP A 268 -19.43 -32.54 6.47
CA ASP A 268 -19.17 -31.45 5.51
C ASP A 268 -20.46 -30.68 5.20
N THR A 269 -21.14 -30.22 6.24
CA THR A 269 -22.36 -29.41 6.09
C THR A 269 -22.07 -28.12 5.32
N ILE A 270 -23.08 -27.59 4.60
CA ILE A 270 -22.90 -26.37 3.79
C ILE A 270 -22.41 -25.20 4.65
N CYS A 271 -23.07 -25.00 5.79
CA CYS A 271 -22.53 -24.14 6.82
C CYS A 271 -21.49 -24.93 7.63
N PRO A 272 -20.22 -24.48 7.70
CA PRO A 272 -19.25 -25.02 8.64
C PRO A 272 -19.81 -25.01 10.06
N ARG A 273 -19.43 -25.98 10.90
CA ARG A 273 -20.09 -26.21 12.19
C ARG A 273 -19.13 -26.38 13.36
N TYR A 274 -17.88 -26.74 13.08
CA TYR A 274 -16.89 -26.95 14.12
C TYR A 274 -16.38 -25.61 14.64
N SER A 275 -15.91 -25.58 15.89
CA SER A 275 -15.46 -24.34 16.53
C SER A 275 -14.26 -23.71 15.82
N TYR A 276 -13.37 -24.53 15.26
CA TYR A 276 -12.20 -24.04 14.52
C TYR A 276 -12.54 -23.48 13.13
N GLU A 277 -13.79 -23.64 12.65
CA GLU A 277 -14.27 -23.11 11.36
C GLU A 277 -15.06 -21.80 11.54
N ARG A 278 -15.15 -21.30 12.77
CA ARG A 278 -15.83 -20.04 13.08
C ARG A 278 -14.93 -18.87 12.78
N ILE A 279 -15.54 -17.73 12.49
CA ILE A 279 -14.82 -16.46 12.48
C ILE A 279 -14.16 -16.23 13.86
N THR A 280 -12.89 -15.83 13.84
CA THR A 280 -12.20 -15.25 14.99
C THR A 280 -11.96 -13.79 14.66
N ALA A 281 -12.57 -12.89 15.44
CA ALA A 281 -12.62 -11.47 15.13
C ALA A 281 -11.52 -10.69 15.87
N PHE A 282 -10.84 -9.79 15.17
CA PHE A 282 -9.90 -8.79 15.71
C PHE A 282 -8.95 -9.35 16.78
N SER A 283 -8.27 -10.45 16.47
CA SER A 283 -7.35 -11.09 17.41
C SER A 283 -5.92 -10.60 17.22
N GLN A 284 -5.22 -10.42 18.34
CA GLN A 284 -3.77 -10.30 18.39
C GLN A 284 -3.08 -11.52 19.02
N ASP A 285 -3.84 -12.54 19.43
CA ASP A 285 -3.28 -13.80 19.93
C ASP A 285 -2.86 -14.71 18.77
N ALA A 286 -1.59 -14.61 18.38
CA ALA A 286 -1.00 -15.44 17.34
C ALA A 286 -1.06 -16.95 17.68
N SER A 287 -0.94 -17.33 18.96
CA SER A 287 -0.96 -18.73 19.38
C SER A 287 -2.34 -19.34 19.17
N ALA A 288 -3.41 -18.64 19.56
CA ALA A 288 -4.79 -19.07 19.36
C ALA A 288 -5.14 -19.16 17.87
N LEU A 289 -4.75 -18.16 17.06
CA LEU A 289 -4.96 -18.17 15.62
C LEU A 289 -4.24 -19.35 14.96
N ASN A 290 -2.97 -19.60 15.29
CA ASN A 290 -2.20 -20.73 14.77
C ASN A 290 -2.83 -22.08 15.17
N ALA A 291 -3.28 -22.22 16.42
CA ALA A 291 -3.96 -23.41 16.89
C ALA A 291 -5.29 -23.67 16.15
N GLN A 292 -6.01 -22.60 15.77
CA GLN A 292 -7.21 -22.70 14.93
C GLN A 292 -6.86 -23.09 13.49
N ILE A 293 -5.91 -22.40 12.87
CA ILE A 293 -5.45 -22.66 11.50
C ILE A 293 -5.01 -24.12 11.35
N ALA A 294 -4.25 -24.65 12.31
CA ALA A 294 -3.76 -26.04 12.28
C ALA A 294 -4.89 -27.09 12.15
N GLN A 295 -6.08 -26.77 12.69
CA GLN A 295 -7.26 -27.65 12.70
C GLN A 295 -8.13 -27.51 11.45
N LEU A 296 -7.89 -26.52 10.58
CA LEU A 296 -8.67 -26.36 9.36
C LEU A 296 -8.54 -27.60 8.47
N GLN A 297 -9.67 -27.99 7.88
CA GLN A 297 -9.80 -29.18 7.05
C GLN A 297 -10.73 -28.87 5.87
N PRO A 298 -10.58 -29.54 4.72
CA PRO A 298 -11.43 -29.34 3.54
C PRO A 298 -12.91 -29.69 3.80
N ARG A 299 -13.83 -28.94 3.20
CA ARG A 299 -15.29 -29.00 3.41
C ARG A 299 -16.07 -28.68 2.14
N ALA A 300 -17.19 -29.38 1.91
CA ALA A 300 -18.24 -28.95 0.99
C ALA A 300 -17.74 -28.41 -0.38
N GLY A 301 -18.47 -27.48 -0.97
CA GLY A 301 -18.05 -26.66 -2.11
C GLY A 301 -17.47 -25.30 -1.68
N THR A 302 -17.53 -24.33 -2.57
CA THR A 302 -16.75 -23.08 -2.53
C THR A 302 -17.63 -21.90 -2.93
N GLN A 303 -17.75 -20.90 -2.06
CA GLN A 303 -18.41 -19.62 -2.31
C GLN A 303 -17.50 -18.50 -1.79
N ILE A 304 -16.59 -18.05 -2.64
CA ILE A 304 -15.53 -17.08 -2.33
C ILE A 304 -16.13 -15.75 -1.91
N PHE A 305 -17.16 -15.30 -2.64
CA PHE A 305 -17.87 -14.05 -2.39
C PHE A 305 -18.45 -13.95 -0.96
N MET A 306 -18.84 -15.08 -0.36
CA MET A 306 -19.33 -15.11 1.03
C MET A 306 -18.19 -14.85 2.02
N GLY A 307 -17.02 -15.44 1.81
CA GLY A 307 -15.81 -15.17 2.60
C GLY A 307 -15.39 -13.71 2.49
N MET A 308 -15.35 -13.21 1.26
CA MET A 308 -14.99 -11.82 0.97
C MET A 308 -15.96 -10.81 1.59
N LYS A 309 -17.28 -11.08 1.56
CA LYS A 309 -18.27 -10.22 2.21
C LYS A 309 -18.07 -10.10 3.71
N TRP A 310 -17.82 -11.20 4.40
CA TRP A 310 -17.50 -11.16 5.83
C TRP A 310 -16.18 -10.42 6.10
N ALA A 311 -15.17 -10.61 5.25
CA ALA A 311 -13.90 -9.92 5.36
C ALA A 311 -14.04 -8.40 5.24
N ALA A 312 -14.80 -7.95 4.23
CA ALA A 312 -15.10 -6.54 3.98
C ALA A 312 -15.93 -5.94 5.12
N ALA A 313 -16.99 -6.63 5.56
CA ALA A 313 -17.81 -6.18 6.68
C ALA A 313 -16.98 -6.00 7.96
N MET A 314 -16.04 -6.89 8.24
CA MET A 314 -15.15 -6.79 9.41
C MET A 314 -14.07 -5.71 9.28
N LEU A 315 -13.99 -5.00 8.16
CA LEU A 315 -13.15 -3.81 8.00
C LEU A 315 -14.01 -2.53 7.84
N ASP A 316 -15.33 -2.67 7.83
CA ASP A 316 -16.28 -1.58 7.67
C ASP A 316 -16.68 -0.99 9.04
N PRO A 317 -16.64 0.34 9.23
CA PRO A 317 -17.06 0.99 10.48
C PRO A 317 -18.47 0.63 10.94
N ALA A 318 -19.37 0.24 10.04
CA ALA A 318 -20.71 -0.20 10.38
C ALA A 318 -20.73 -1.46 11.26
N PHE A 319 -19.62 -2.21 11.33
CA PHE A 319 -19.47 -3.40 12.18
C PHE A 319 -19.10 -3.06 13.63
N ASN A 320 -18.75 -1.81 13.95
CA ASN A 320 -18.40 -1.36 15.30
C ASN A 320 -19.40 -1.76 16.40
N PRO A 321 -20.73 -1.74 16.20
CA PRO A 321 -21.67 -2.18 17.24
C PRO A 321 -21.46 -3.64 17.67
N VAL A 322 -21.11 -4.51 16.72
CA VAL A 322 -20.78 -5.92 17.00
C VAL A 322 -19.46 -6.02 17.77
N VAL A 323 -18.43 -5.28 17.34
CA VAL A 323 -17.13 -5.29 18.04
C VAL A 323 -17.26 -4.79 19.48
N ASN A 324 -17.97 -3.68 19.70
CA ASN A 324 -18.22 -3.14 21.04
C ASN A 324 -18.93 -4.14 21.96
N ALA A 325 -19.90 -4.89 21.44
CA ALA A 325 -20.56 -5.96 22.19
C ALA A 325 -19.58 -7.08 22.57
N LEU A 326 -18.72 -7.48 21.64
CA LEU A 326 -17.70 -8.51 21.87
C LEU A 326 -16.57 -8.07 22.80
N VAL A 327 -16.18 -6.80 22.78
CA VAL A 327 -15.25 -6.22 23.77
C VAL A 327 -15.90 -6.24 25.15
N THR A 328 -17.19 -5.87 25.24
CA THR A 328 -17.94 -5.88 26.51
C THR A 328 -18.07 -7.29 27.09
N SER A 329 -18.18 -8.32 26.24
CA SER A 329 -18.20 -9.73 26.67
C SER A 329 -16.81 -10.33 26.90
N ASN A 330 -15.74 -9.55 26.73
CA ASN A 330 -14.34 -10.00 26.83
C ASN A 330 -14.00 -11.11 25.82
N ASP A 331 -14.61 -11.04 24.64
CA ASP A 331 -14.37 -11.93 23.50
C ASP A 331 -13.37 -11.36 22.49
N ILE A 332 -13.19 -10.04 22.48
CA ILE A 332 -12.17 -9.28 21.76
C ILE A 332 -11.39 -8.44 22.78
N ASP A 333 -10.10 -8.19 22.50
CA ASP A 333 -9.28 -7.31 23.33
C ASP A 333 -9.84 -5.88 23.35
N SER A 334 -9.89 -5.27 24.54
CA SER A 334 -10.39 -3.90 24.70
C SER A 334 -9.58 -2.85 23.94
N VAL A 335 -8.34 -3.14 23.57
CA VAL A 335 -7.51 -2.24 22.76
C VAL A 335 -8.04 -2.05 21.33
N PHE A 336 -8.96 -2.91 20.88
CA PHE A 336 -9.58 -2.87 19.55
C PHE A 336 -11.03 -2.38 19.57
N ASP A 337 -11.47 -1.67 20.63
CA ASP A 337 -12.83 -1.14 20.75
C ASP A 337 -13.20 -0.10 19.68
N ASN A 338 -12.20 0.55 19.10
CA ASN A 338 -12.31 1.51 18.02
C ASN A 338 -12.14 0.90 16.61
N ARG A 339 -12.11 -0.43 16.50
CA ARG A 339 -11.97 -1.14 15.23
C ARG A 339 -13.32 -1.76 14.81
N PRO A 340 -13.75 -1.63 13.55
CA PRO A 340 -13.01 -1.02 12.44
C PRO A 340 -12.98 0.52 12.47
N ALA A 341 -11.81 1.09 12.26
CA ALA A 341 -11.61 2.54 12.13
C ALA A 341 -12.37 3.11 10.91
N ALA A 342 -12.60 4.42 10.86
CA ALA A 342 -13.25 5.07 9.71
C ALA A 342 -12.44 4.89 8.41
N PHE A 343 -13.09 4.89 7.24
CA PHE A 343 -12.40 4.74 5.95
C PHE A 343 -11.50 5.92 5.58
N ASP A 344 -11.77 7.11 6.15
CA ASP A 344 -10.95 8.31 5.99
C ASP A 344 -9.85 8.44 7.05
N ASP A 345 -9.71 7.45 7.94
CA ASP A 345 -8.64 7.40 8.91
C ASP A 345 -7.29 7.11 8.23
N THR A 346 -6.46 8.15 8.12
CA THR A 346 -5.11 8.07 7.56
C THR A 346 -4.11 7.33 8.45
N GLU A 347 -4.48 6.98 9.68
CA GLU A 347 -3.64 6.21 10.61
C GLU A 347 -3.86 4.70 10.49
N THR A 348 -4.89 4.24 9.76
CA THR A 348 -5.28 2.83 9.72
C THR A 348 -5.25 2.27 8.30
N LEU A 349 -4.37 1.29 8.07
CA LEU A 349 -4.37 0.49 6.85
C LEU A 349 -5.35 -0.68 6.98
N LYS A 350 -6.33 -0.74 6.08
CA LYS A 350 -7.30 -1.83 5.98
C LYS A 350 -6.90 -2.81 4.89
N THR A 351 -6.79 -4.09 5.22
CA THR A 351 -6.29 -5.10 4.29
C THR A 351 -7.07 -6.41 4.37
N VAL A 352 -7.40 -6.96 3.20
CA VAL A 352 -7.89 -8.33 3.04
C VAL A 352 -6.79 -9.20 2.45
N VAL A 353 -6.61 -10.39 3.02
CA VAL A 353 -5.76 -11.44 2.43
C VAL A 353 -6.64 -12.63 2.08
N LEU A 354 -6.98 -12.73 0.78
CA LEU A 354 -7.86 -13.76 0.22
C LEU A 354 -7.07 -14.95 -0.33
N MET A 355 -7.30 -16.14 0.21
CA MET A 355 -6.66 -17.38 -0.24
C MET A 355 -7.68 -18.38 -0.75
N THR A 356 -7.48 -18.88 -1.97
CA THR A 356 -8.37 -19.90 -2.56
C THR A 356 -7.72 -20.60 -3.74
N ASP A 357 -8.33 -21.69 -4.20
CA ASP A 357 -8.06 -22.27 -5.50
C ASP A 357 -8.96 -21.70 -6.63
N GLY A 358 -9.59 -20.56 -6.37
CA GLY A 358 -10.07 -19.61 -7.39
C GLY A 358 -11.38 -19.97 -8.06
N LYS A 359 -12.12 -20.98 -7.58
CA LYS A 359 -13.34 -21.44 -8.25
C LYS A 359 -14.55 -21.42 -7.34
N ASN A 360 -15.51 -20.57 -7.65
CA ASN A 360 -16.85 -20.68 -7.09
C ASN A 360 -17.54 -21.97 -7.59
N SER A 361 -18.37 -22.57 -6.75
CA SER A 361 -19.17 -23.74 -7.12
C SER A 361 -20.63 -23.57 -6.73
N SER A 362 -21.49 -24.33 -7.42
CA SER A 362 -22.93 -24.24 -7.20
C SER A 362 -23.30 -24.60 -5.77
N SER A 363 -24.25 -23.87 -5.20
CA SER A 363 -24.82 -24.21 -3.89
C SER A 363 -26.32 -24.39 -3.98
N MET A 364 -26.86 -25.16 -3.04
CA MET A 364 -28.26 -25.51 -2.99
C MET A 364 -28.86 -25.20 -1.63
N ARG A 365 -30.18 -25.13 -1.61
CA ARG A 365 -31.01 -24.99 -0.41
C ARG A 365 -32.13 -26.03 -0.46
N ILE A 366 -32.57 -26.45 0.72
CA ILE A 366 -33.78 -27.24 0.88
C ILE A 366 -34.98 -26.31 0.68
N LYS A 367 -36.00 -26.77 -0.05
CA LYS A 367 -37.23 -25.98 -0.24
C LYS A 367 -37.95 -25.79 1.09
N SER A 368 -38.59 -24.62 1.25
CA SER A 368 -39.24 -24.21 2.50
C SER A 368 -40.18 -25.26 3.09
N TRP A 369 -41.03 -25.90 2.29
CA TRP A 369 -41.96 -26.94 2.76
C TRP A 369 -41.29 -28.16 3.41
N ALA A 370 -40.00 -28.38 3.19
CA ALA A 370 -39.20 -29.45 3.79
C ALA A 370 -38.19 -28.91 4.82
N TYR A 371 -38.31 -27.64 5.22
CA TYR A 371 -37.44 -26.95 6.17
C TYR A 371 -38.19 -25.79 6.85
N ASP A 372 -39.42 -26.01 7.33
CA ASP A 372 -40.25 -24.97 7.96
C ASP A 372 -40.60 -25.24 9.43
N SER A 373 -40.15 -26.37 9.99
CA SER A 373 -40.39 -26.74 11.37
C SER A 373 -39.13 -27.22 12.10
N SER A 374 -39.17 -27.18 13.44
CA SER A 374 -38.10 -27.74 14.29
C SER A 374 -37.85 -29.22 14.06
N SER A 375 -38.89 -29.98 13.68
CA SER A 375 -38.78 -31.39 13.29
C SER A 375 -37.96 -31.55 12.01
N ASP A 376 -38.10 -30.65 11.04
CA ASP A 376 -37.32 -30.68 9.80
C ASP A 376 -35.86 -30.29 10.04
N TYR A 377 -35.62 -29.28 10.89
CA TYR A 377 -34.26 -28.90 11.27
C TYR A 377 -33.53 -30.07 11.94
N TYR A 378 -34.24 -30.78 12.83
CA TYR A 378 -33.75 -32.00 13.44
C TYR A 378 -33.57 -33.14 12.43
N HIS A 379 -34.45 -33.25 11.44
CA HIS A 379 -34.33 -34.23 10.38
C HIS A 379 -33.03 -34.04 9.59
N TRP A 380 -32.77 -32.84 9.08
CA TRP A 380 -31.61 -32.55 8.26
C TRP A 380 -30.29 -32.49 9.04
N SER A 381 -30.34 -32.30 10.36
CA SER A 381 -29.19 -32.51 11.25
C SER A 381 -28.83 -33.98 11.47
N ARG A 382 -29.65 -34.91 10.94
CA ARG A 382 -29.41 -36.37 11.01
C ARG A 382 -29.29 -37.04 9.66
N TYR A 383 -29.76 -36.41 8.60
CA TYR A 383 -29.82 -37.00 7.27
C TYR A 383 -29.14 -36.14 6.21
N ASN A 384 -28.17 -36.73 5.51
CA ASN A 384 -27.66 -36.20 4.25
C ASN A 384 -28.78 -36.18 3.20
N LEU A 385 -28.85 -35.11 2.41
CA LEU A 385 -29.90 -34.89 1.41
C LEU A 385 -30.04 -36.07 0.45
N TRP A 386 -28.96 -36.45 -0.23
CA TRP A 386 -29.01 -37.52 -1.21
C TRP A 386 -29.24 -38.88 -0.58
N TYR A 387 -28.69 -39.12 0.61
CA TYR A 387 -28.94 -40.37 1.35
C TYR A 387 -30.42 -40.55 1.61
N TYR A 388 -31.09 -39.51 2.12
CA TYR A 388 -32.52 -39.52 2.42
C TYR A 388 -33.36 -39.66 1.15
N LEU A 389 -33.11 -38.82 0.14
CA LEU A 389 -33.87 -38.82 -1.11
C LEU A 389 -33.81 -40.17 -1.82
N ARG A 390 -32.63 -40.79 -1.93
CA ARG A 390 -32.46 -42.08 -2.63
C ARG A 390 -33.19 -43.24 -1.96
N ARG A 391 -33.39 -43.19 -0.64
CA ARG A 391 -33.97 -44.31 0.14
C ARG A 391 -35.44 -44.12 0.45
N ASN A 392 -35.88 -42.89 0.66
CA ASN A 392 -37.20 -42.60 1.21
C ASN A 392 -38.11 -41.84 0.24
N VAL A 393 -37.58 -41.30 -0.85
CA VAL A 393 -38.35 -40.46 -1.79
C VAL A 393 -38.24 -41.03 -3.20
N ASN A 394 -39.38 -41.18 -3.87
CA ASN A 394 -39.39 -41.58 -5.28
C ASN A 394 -38.57 -40.57 -6.11
N ARG A 395 -37.69 -41.07 -6.99
CA ARG A 395 -36.80 -40.25 -7.84
C ARG A 395 -37.52 -39.12 -8.59
N HIS A 396 -38.78 -39.34 -8.99
CA HIS A 396 -39.60 -38.32 -9.66
C HIS A 396 -39.85 -37.06 -8.81
N TYR A 397 -39.76 -37.17 -7.48
CA TYR A 397 -40.00 -36.07 -6.55
C TYR A 397 -38.72 -35.45 -5.98
N HIS A 398 -37.53 -35.90 -6.36
CA HIS A 398 -36.27 -35.39 -5.79
C HIS A 398 -36.12 -33.88 -5.97
N SER A 399 -36.43 -33.35 -7.16
CA SER A 399 -36.37 -31.91 -7.45
C SER A 399 -37.37 -31.06 -6.66
N ARG A 400 -38.34 -31.67 -5.97
CA ARG A 400 -39.25 -30.94 -5.08
C ARG A 400 -38.59 -30.57 -3.76
N TYR A 401 -37.49 -31.23 -3.36
CA TYR A 401 -36.87 -31.00 -2.05
C TYR A 401 -35.79 -29.93 -2.03
N TYR A 402 -35.21 -29.57 -3.19
CA TYR A 402 -34.11 -28.62 -3.25
C TYR A 402 -34.26 -27.63 -4.41
N TRP A 403 -33.48 -26.57 -4.36
CA TRP A 403 -33.26 -25.62 -5.44
C TRP A 403 -31.82 -25.11 -5.39
N PHE A 404 -31.27 -24.69 -6.53
CA PHE A 404 -29.94 -24.08 -6.61
C PHE A 404 -30.07 -22.59 -6.39
N THR A 405 -29.26 -22.02 -5.48
CA THR A 405 -29.31 -20.60 -5.15
C THR A 405 -28.31 -19.79 -5.96
N HIS A 406 -27.09 -20.31 -6.11
CA HIS A 406 -26.04 -19.70 -6.90
C HIS A 406 -25.34 -20.77 -7.70
N ASP A 407 -24.98 -20.47 -8.94
CA ASP A 407 -23.99 -21.20 -9.72
C ASP A 407 -22.60 -20.52 -9.67
N ALA A 408 -21.63 -21.11 -10.37
CA ALA A 408 -20.26 -20.60 -10.38
C ALA A 408 -20.18 -19.19 -11.00
N ALA A 409 -20.86 -18.94 -12.12
CA ALA A 409 -20.82 -17.66 -12.82
C ALA A 409 -21.49 -16.55 -12.00
N GLN A 410 -22.60 -16.84 -11.33
CA GLN A 410 -23.21 -15.92 -10.37
C GLN A 410 -22.26 -15.66 -9.19
N GLY A 411 -21.58 -16.69 -8.68
CA GLY A 411 -20.59 -16.53 -7.61
C GLY A 411 -19.41 -15.64 -8.00
N ASP A 412 -18.94 -15.72 -9.25
CA ASP A 412 -17.87 -14.86 -9.77
C ASP A 412 -18.33 -13.41 -9.89
N ALA A 413 -19.56 -13.17 -10.35
CA ALA A 413 -20.13 -11.83 -10.43
C ALA A 413 -20.30 -11.20 -9.03
N LEU A 414 -20.83 -11.96 -8.06
CA LEU A 414 -20.96 -11.47 -6.68
C LEU A 414 -19.61 -11.23 -6.01
N LEU A 415 -18.58 -12.01 -6.37
CA LEU A 415 -17.21 -11.77 -5.91
C LEU A 415 -16.67 -10.47 -6.49
N ASP A 416 -16.86 -10.23 -7.78
CA ASP A 416 -16.42 -8.98 -8.43
C ASP A 416 -17.09 -7.75 -7.78
N ASP A 417 -18.40 -7.82 -7.54
CA ASP A 417 -19.16 -6.74 -6.87
C ASP A 417 -18.56 -6.38 -5.50
N ILE A 418 -18.30 -7.37 -4.64
CA ILE A 418 -17.79 -7.11 -3.29
C ILE A 418 -16.31 -6.70 -3.29
N CYS A 419 -15.50 -7.21 -4.22
CA CYS A 419 -14.13 -6.76 -4.36
C CYS A 419 -14.07 -5.31 -4.89
N ASN A 420 -14.96 -4.93 -5.81
CA ASN A 420 -15.08 -3.55 -6.29
C ASN A 420 -15.53 -2.61 -5.18
N ALA A 421 -16.59 -2.94 -4.44
CA ALA A 421 -17.03 -2.15 -3.29
C ALA A 421 -15.92 -1.98 -2.23
N SER A 422 -15.17 -3.05 -1.95
CA SER A 422 -14.04 -3.02 -1.02
C SER A 422 -12.90 -2.11 -1.50
N LYS A 423 -12.54 -2.16 -2.80
CA LYS A 423 -11.53 -1.28 -3.40
C LYS A 423 -11.98 0.18 -3.39
N ASP A 424 -13.25 0.45 -3.68
CA ASP A 424 -13.84 1.79 -3.67
C ASP A 424 -13.83 2.40 -2.25
N ALA A 425 -13.96 1.56 -1.22
CA ALA A 425 -13.82 1.95 0.18
C ALA A 425 -12.36 2.12 0.66
N GLY A 426 -11.37 1.87 -0.21
CA GLY A 426 -9.94 1.99 0.11
C GLY A 426 -9.33 0.76 0.80
N ILE A 427 -10.02 -0.38 0.83
CA ILE A 427 -9.48 -1.63 1.37
C ILE A 427 -8.50 -2.25 0.37
N VAL A 428 -7.28 -2.55 0.81
CA VAL A 428 -6.27 -3.23 0.00
C VAL A 428 -6.52 -4.74 0.00
N ILE A 429 -6.72 -5.33 -1.17
CA ILE A 429 -7.02 -6.76 -1.34
C ILE A 429 -5.81 -7.46 -1.94
N TRP A 430 -5.20 -8.32 -1.13
CA TRP A 430 -4.19 -9.29 -1.56
C TRP A 430 -4.89 -10.60 -1.90
N SER A 431 -4.75 -11.08 -3.15
CA SER A 431 -5.39 -12.31 -3.59
C SER A 431 -4.35 -13.37 -3.97
N ILE A 432 -4.49 -14.56 -3.41
CA ILE A 432 -3.56 -15.66 -3.60
C ILE A 432 -4.32 -16.84 -4.19
N GLY A 433 -4.09 -17.09 -5.47
CA GLY A 433 -4.63 -18.23 -6.19
C GLY A 433 -3.67 -19.41 -6.10
N PHE A 434 -4.09 -20.51 -5.45
CA PHE A 434 -3.28 -21.70 -5.27
C PHE A 434 -3.61 -22.84 -6.26
N GLU A 435 -2.66 -23.18 -7.13
CA GLU A 435 -2.81 -24.17 -8.20
C GLU A 435 -4.11 -23.95 -8.99
N VAL A 436 -4.30 -22.71 -9.45
CA VAL A 436 -5.49 -22.24 -10.15
C VAL A 436 -5.33 -22.40 -11.66
N ASP A 437 -6.44 -22.74 -12.34
CA ASP A 437 -6.49 -22.63 -13.79
C ASP A 437 -6.62 -21.17 -14.23
N ASP A 438 -6.59 -20.92 -15.54
CA ASP A 438 -6.57 -19.55 -16.06
C ASP A 438 -7.83 -18.77 -15.69
N HIS A 439 -8.99 -19.44 -15.67
CA HIS A 439 -10.23 -18.80 -15.22
C HIS A 439 -10.17 -18.39 -13.74
N GLY A 440 -9.75 -19.28 -12.85
CA GLY A 440 -9.60 -18.94 -11.43
C GLY A 440 -8.52 -17.89 -11.17
N ALA A 441 -7.46 -17.88 -11.98
CA ALA A 441 -6.44 -16.84 -11.95
C ALA A 441 -7.02 -15.47 -12.33
N ASP A 442 -7.83 -15.40 -13.39
CA ASP A 442 -8.47 -14.15 -13.83
C ASP A 442 -9.45 -13.61 -12.77
N VAL A 443 -10.27 -14.49 -12.19
CA VAL A 443 -11.21 -14.13 -11.11
C VAL A 443 -10.46 -13.54 -9.92
N MET A 444 -9.38 -14.19 -9.49
CA MET A 444 -8.56 -13.73 -8.37
C MET A 444 -7.79 -12.45 -8.67
N ALA A 445 -7.23 -12.32 -9.87
CA ALA A 445 -6.53 -11.12 -10.31
C ALA A 445 -7.45 -9.90 -10.37
N ASN A 446 -8.70 -10.06 -10.79
CA ASN A 446 -9.69 -8.97 -10.85
C ASN A 446 -10.11 -8.50 -9.44
N CYS A 447 -10.18 -9.42 -8.48
CA CYS A 447 -10.48 -9.08 -7.09
C CYS A 447 -9.33 -8.32 -6.40
N ALA A 448 -8.07 -8.59 -6.76
CA ALA A 448 -6.91 -7.89 -6.18
C ALA A 448 -6.92 -6.38 -6.50
N SER A 449 -6.41 -5.56 -5.56
CA SER A 449 -6.38 -4.10 -5.72
C SER A 449 -5.46 -3.62 -6.84
N SER A 450 -4.44 -4.40 -7.21
CA SER A 450 -3.59 -4.14 -8.36
C SER A 450 -2.91 -5.43 -8.83
N PRO A 451 -2.26 -5.45 -10.01
CA PRO A 451 -1.49 -6.61 -10.46
C PRO A 451 -0.39 -7.05 -9.49
N SER A 452 0.15 -6.15 -8.65
CA SER A 452 1.16 -6.50 -7.63
C SER A 452 0.56 -7.12 -6.37
N HIS A 453 -0.76 -7.06 -6.20
CA HIS A 453 -1.48 -7.66 -5.08
C HIS A 453 -2.01 -9.06 -5.39
N PHE A 454 -1.83 -9.55 -6.63
CA PHE A 454 -2.21 -10.90 -7.04
C PHE A 454 -1.00 -11.83 -7.10
N PHE A 455 -1.13 -12.99 -6.46
CA PHE A 455 -0.13 -14.05 -6.47
C PHE A 455 -0.74 -15.34 -7.02
N ARG A 456 -0.32 -15.74 -8.22
CA ARG A 456 -0.58 -17.08 -8.75
C ARG A 456 0.54 -18.01 -8.27
N VAL A 457 0.21 -18.93 -7.40
CA VAL A 457 1.18 -19.80 -6.74
C VAL A 457 1.00 -21.24 -7.21
N GLU A 458 2.11 -21.90 -7.53
CA GLU A 458 2.18 -23.31 -7.90
C GLU A 458 3.12 -24.05 -6.93
N GLY A 459 2.78 -25.28 -6.54
CA GLY A 459 3.68 -26.08 -5.71
C GLY A 459 3.97 -25.44 -4.35
N ILE A 460 5.23 -25.39 -3.91
CA ILE A 460 5.63 -25.01 -2.53
C ILE A 460 5.81 -23.51 -2.27
N GLU A 461 5.57 -22.66 -3.28
CA GLU A 461 5.89 -21.22 -3.25
C GLU A 461 4.90 -20.37 -2.43
N ILE A 462 3.89 -20.98 -1.80
CA ILE A 462 2.84 -20.24 -1.09
C ILE A 462 3.38 -19.48 0.12
N SER A 463 4.38 -20.04 0.80
CA SER A 463 4.97 -19.42 1.99
C SER A 463 5.76 -18.18 1.59
N GLU A 464 6.42 -18.20 0.42
CA GLU A 464 7.19 -17.06 -0.08
C GLU A 464 6.29 -15.89 -0.45
N ALA A 465 5.13 -16.17 -1.09
CA ALA A 465 4.12 -15.16 -1.36
C ALA A 465 3.58 -14.54 -0.06
N PHE A 466 3.29 -15.35 0.95
CA PHE A 466 2.80 -14.90 2.25
C PHE A 466 3.82 -14.05 3.00
N ASP A 467 5.09 -14.48 3.00
CA ASP A 467 6.16 -13.71 3.62
C ASP A 467 6.40 -12.39 2.87
N ALA A 468 6.21 -12.36 1.54
CA ALA A 468 6.32 -11.13 0.76
C ALA A 468 5.19 -10.14 1.11
N ILE A 469 3.95 -10.61 1.22
CA ILE A 469 2.80 -9.79 1.62
C ILE A 469 3.00 -9.28 3.05
N ALA A 470 3.35 -10.15 3.99
CA ALA A 470 3.58 -9.75 5.38
C ALA A 470 4.70 -8.71 5.51
N ARG A 471 5.79 -8.86 4.73
CA ARG A 471 6.86 -7.86 4.65
C ARG A 471 6.37 -6.55 4.03
N GLN A 472 5.55 -6.59 2.99
CA GLN A 472 5.03 -5.37 2.36
C GLN A 472 4.06 -4.63 3.30
N ILE A 473 3.19 -5.34 4.01
CA ILE A 473 2.33 -4.76 5.05
C ILE A 473 3.16 -4.16 6.17
N ASN A 474 4.22 -4.84 6.64
CA ASN A 474 5.13 -4.28 7.65
C ASN A 474 5.97 -3.11 7.11
N GLN A 475 6.39 -3.13 5.84
CA GLN A 475 7.14 -2.03 5.22
C GLN A 475 6.29 -0.79 5.02
N LEU A 476 5.01 -0.93 4.66
CA LEU A 476 4.06 0.18 4.59
C LEU A 476 3.85 0.87 5.95
N ARG A 477 4.26 0.23 7.06
CA ARG A 477 4.29 0.82 8.40
C ARG A 477 5.61 1.52 8.74
N LEU A 478 6.65 1.33 7.92
CA LEU A 478 8.00 1.85 8.13
C LEU A 478 8.41 2.85 7.02
N THR A 479 7.47 3.25 6.15
CA THR A 479 7.77 4.17 5.06
C THR A 479 7.88 5.62 5.56
N GLN A 480 9.16 6.03 5.67
CA GLN A 480 9.87 7.32 5.47
C GLN A 480 9.14 8.65 5.31
#